data_AF-A0A7S0CD29-F1
#
_entry.id   AF-A0A7S0CD29-F1
#
_cell.length_a   1.000
_cell.length_b   1.000
_cell.length_c   1.000
_cell.angle_alpha   90.00
_cell.angle_beta   90.00
_cell.angle_gamma   90.00
#
_symmetry.space_group_name_H-M   'P 1'
#
loop_
_entity.id
_entity.type
_entity.pdbx_description
1 polymer ?
#
loop_
_entity_poly.entity_id
_entity_poly.type
_entity_poly.pdbx_seq_one_letter_code
_entity_poly.pdbx_strand_id
1 'polypeptide(L)'
;MFYAIMLAGILQMIFGLLRLGVLVKMIPHPVMVGFCNGLGVVIGLAQFNIFKVAGTGDNNHDRRLSEIGGAFLPFTNGTDWCDATMGLWMAFHIGVTLLTYVMFPKITKAIPASLAGIIMSTVVEWAFVRQIGYETNTVADLASVAGAFPSPVWFDTRYGYKDMMPPLTLKTFGEVLPTAITAGAIGLLESLLTLQL
;
A
#
# COMPACT_ATOMS: atom_id res chain seq x y z
N MET A 1 14.41 3.56 -0.12
CA MET A 1 13.43 2.62 0.47
C MET A 1 13.91 1.18 0.50
N PHE A 2 14.45 0.59 -0.58
CA PHE A 2 14.93 -0.80 -0.54
C PHE A 2 15.97 -1.09 0.55
N TYR A 3 17.04 -0.26 0.64
CA TYR A 3 18.00 -0.38 1.75
C TYR A 3 17.38 -0.16 3.13
N ALA A 4 16.35 0.70 3.23
CA ALA A 4 15.65 0.94 4.49
C ALA A 4 14.92 -0.30 4.97
N ILE A 5 14.19 -0.97 4.08
CA ILE A 5 13.43 -2.19 4.37
C ILE A 5 14.39 -3.35 4.71
N MET A 6 15.48 -3.49 3.95
CA MET A 6 16.48 -4.52 4.24
C MET A 6 17.14 -4.29 5.62
N LEU A 7 17.51 -3.05 5.93
CA LEU A 7 18.07 -2.68 7.23
C LEU A 7 17.04 -2.88 8.36
N ALA A 8 15.77 -2.52 8.14
CA ALA A 8 14.68 -2.77 9.08
C ALA A 8 14.55 -4.26 9.41
N GLY A 9 14.61 -5.14 8.40
CA GLY A 9 14.59 -6.59 8.60
C GLY A 9 15.80 -7.10 9.40
N ILE A 10 16.99 -6.57 9.15
CA ILE A 10 18.19 -6.89 9.95
C ILE A 10 18.01 -6.46 11.41
N LEU A 11 17.53 -5.24 11.64
CA LEU A 11 17.25 -4.75 12.99
C LEU A 11 16.20 -5.62 13.70
N GLN A 12 15.14 -6.03 12.99
CA GLN A 12 14.12 -6.95 13.51
C GLN A 12 14.71 -8.30 13.90
N MET A 13 15.60 -8.88 13.07
CA MET A 13 16.31 -10.11 13.38
C MET A 13 17.19 -9.97 14.63
N ILE A 14 17.92 -8.85 14.76
CA ILE A 14 18.74 -8.56 15.95
C ILE A 14 17.88 -8.44 17.20
N PHE A 15 16.76 -7.71 17.13
CA PHE A 15 15.82 -7.57 18.26
C PHE A 15 15.20 -8.91 18.67
N GLY A 16 14.87 -9.76 17.69
CA GLY A 16 14.41 -11.12 17.91
C GLY A 16 15.48 -11.99 18.60
N LEU A 17 16.72 -11.94 18.12
CA LEU A 17 17.85 -12.69 18.68
C LEU A 17 18.17 -12.27 20.12
N LEU A 18 18.16 -10.96 20.39
CA LEU A 18 18.38 -10.39 21.71
C LEU A 18 17.17 -10.52 22.65
N ARG A 19 16.07 -11.12 22.20
CA ARG A 19 14.80 -11.29 22.94
C ARG A 19 14.23 -9.97 23.48
N LEU A 20 14.44 -8.87 22.75
CA LEU A 20 13.97 -7.54 23.13
C LEU A 20 12.46 -7.35 22.93
N GLY A 21 11.73 -8.37 22.46
CA GLY A 21 10.27 -8.34 22.34
C GLY A 21 9.53 -8.07 23.66
N VAL A 22 10.20 -8.22 24.81
CA VAL A 22 9.65 -7.84 26.13
C VAL A 22 9.46 -6.33 26.26
N LEU A 23 10.33 -5.50 25.65
CA LEU A 23 10.22 -4.04 25.71
C LEU A 23 8.97 -3.54 24.99
N VAL A 24 8.58 -4.20 23.91
CA VAL A 24 7.41 -3.84 23.10
C VAL A 24 6.10 -4.16 23.84
N LYS A 25 6.11 -5.15 24.75
CA LYS A 25 4.96 -5.46 25.62
C LYS A 25 4.65 -4.36 26.66
N MET A 26 5.55 -3.40 26.85
CA MET A 26 5.33 -2.27 27.77
C MET A 26 4.45 -1.17 27.17
N ILE A 27 4.02 -1.31 25.91
CA ILE A 27 3.22 -0.30 25.24
C ILE A 27 1.77 -0.37 25.73
N PRO A 28 1.20 0.73 26.24
CA PRO A 28 -0.16 0.73 26.74
C PRO A 28 -1.19 0.41 25.65
N HIS A 29 -2.21 -0.39 25.98
CA HIS A 29 -3.32 -0.70 25.09
C HIS A 29 -3.98 0.54 24.43
N PRO A 30 -4.18 1.68 25.14
CA PRO A 30 -4.71 2.89 24.50
C PRO A 30 -3.88 3.40 23.33
N VAL A 31 -2.55 3.26 23.37
CA VAL A 31 -1.65 3.70 22.29
C VAL A 31 -1.84 2.83 21.05
N MET A 32 -1.98 1.52 21.23
CA MET A 32 -2.17 0.58 20.12
C MET A 32 -3.51 0.81 19.43
N VAL A 33 -4.59 1.02 20.19
CA VAL A 33 -5.92 1.35 19.63
C VAL A 33 -5.88 2.68 18.87
N GLY A 34 -5.22 3.70 19.42
CA GLY A 34 -5.04 4.98 18.75
C GLY A 34 -4.24 4.87 17.45
N PHE A 35 -3.15 4.10 17.46
CA PHE A 35 -2.32 3.82 16.29
C PHE A 35 -3.12 3.12 15.18
N CYS A 36 -3.82 2.02 15.49
CA CYS A 36 -4.60 1.28 14.51
C CYS A 36 -5.76 2.12 13.93
N ASN A 37 -6.44 2.91 14.76
CA ASN A 37 -7.49 3.82 14.28
C ASN A 37 -6.92 4.90 13.34
N GLY A 38 -5.78 5.49 13.70
CA GLY A 38 -5.08 6.46 12.85
C GLY A 38 -4.64 5.85 11.51
N LEU A 39 -4.06 4.65 11.55
CA LEU A 39 -3.66 3.90 10.35
C LEU A 39 -4.87 3.57 9.48
N GLY A 40 -6.01 3.19 10.08
CA GLY A 40 -7.26 2.97 9.36
C GLY A 40 -7.74 4.21 8.62
N VAL A 41 -7.68 5.39 9.26
CA VAL A 41 -8.00 6.67 8.61
C VAL A 41 -7.02 6.98 7.47
N VAL A 42 -5.72 6.80 7.69
CA VAL A 42 -4.68 7.02 6.68
C VAL A 42 -4.89 6.14 5.45
N ILE A 43 -5.14 4.85 5.64
CA ILE A 43 -5.42 3.91 4.54
C ILE A 43 -6.74 4.28 3.84
N GLY A 44 -7.78 4.57 4.61
CA GLY A 44 -9.09 4.94 4.08
C GLY A 44 -9.04 6.19 3.20
N LEU A 45 -8.30 7.22 3.64
CA LEU A 45 -8.09 8.44 2.85
C LEU A 45 -7.23 8.18 1.61
N ALA A 46 -6.20 7.34 1.72
CA ALA A 46 -5.35 7.00 0.58
C ALA A 46 -6.11 6.30 -0.57
N GLN A 47 -7.20 5.57 -0.28
CA GLN A 47 -8.01 4.92 -1.32
C GLN A 47 -8.67 5.92 -2.29
N PHE A 48 -8.89 7.18 -1.88
CA PHE A 48 -9.47 8.20 -2.76
C PHE A 48 -8.56 8.58 -3.92
N ASN A 49 -7.27 8.26 -3.86
CA ASN A 49 -6.35 8.52 -4.97
C ASN A 49 -6.74 7.75 -6.25
N ILE A 50 -7.46 6.63 -6.13
CA ILE A 50 -7.93 5.84 -7.27
C ILE A 50 -8.98 6.61 -8.10
N PHE A 51 -9.72 7.54 -7.49
CA PHE A 51 -10.70 8.41 -8.16
C PHE A 51 -10.07 9.66 -8.79
N LYS A 52 -8.74 9.77 -8.82
CA LYS A 52 -8.05 10.84 -9.53
C LYS A 52 -7.74 10.43 -10.97
N VAL A 53 -7.61 11.41 -11.84
CA VAL A 53 -7.20 11.18 -13.23
C VAL A 53 -5.80 10.55 -13.25
N ALA A 54 -5.67 9.42 -13.95
CA ALA A 54 -4.40 8.74 -14.14
C ALA A 54 -3.45 9.65 -14.94
N GLY A 55 -2.26 9.94 -14.38
CA GLY A 55 -1.22 10.71 -15.06
C GLY A 55 -1.14 12.21 -14.72
N THR A 56 -2.07 12.78 -13.94
CA THR A 56 -1.95 14.17 -13.45
C THR A 56 -1.05 14.24 -12.20
N GLY A 57 0.13 13.65 -12.30
CA GLY A 57 1.16 13.64 -11.27
C GLY A 57 2.18 14.74 -11.52
N ASP A 58 1.95 15.88 -10.88
CA ASP A 58 2.90 16.93 -10.51
C ASP A 58 4.40 16.58 -10.71
N ASN A 59 5.06 17.30 -11.63
CA ASN A 59 6.50 17.17 -11.95
C ASN A 59 7.44 17.73 -10.85
N ASN A 60 6.90 18.22 -9.73
CA ASN A 60 7.71 18.88 -8.72
C ASN A 60 8.38 17.89 -7.76
N HIS A 61 9.71 17.99 -7.72
CA HIS A 61 10.64 17.12 -6.99
C HIS A 61 10.63 17.33 -5.45
N ASP A 62 9.78 18.23 -4.94
CA ASP A 62 9.81 18.69 -3.54
C ASP A 62 8.94 17.80 -2.63
N ARG A 63 9.22 16.49 -2.66
CA ARG A 63 8.48 15.45 -1.92
C ARG A 63 8.90 15.29 -0.45
N ARG A 64 9.56 16.28 0.17
CA ARG A 64 10.16 16.11 1.52
C ARG A 64 9.19 16.33 2.69
N LEU A 65 7.97 16.85 2.44
CA LEU A 65 6.92 17.05 3.45
C LEU A 65 5.64 16.22 3.18
N SER A 66 5.64 15.43 2.11
CA SER A 66 4.48 14.69 1.61
C SER A 66 4.39 13.24 2.12
N GLU A 67 5.22 12.82 3.07
CA GLU A 67 5.26 11.41 3.50
C GLU A 67 4.34 11.11 4.69
N ILE A 68 4.00 12.10 5.50
CA ILE A 68 2.99 11.97 6.58
C ILE A 68 1.63 12.55 6.16
N GLY A 69 1.63 13.55 5.26
CA GLY A 69 0.43 14.11 4.64
C GLY A 69 -0.06 13.37 3.39
N GLY A 70 0.64 12.30 2.97
CA GLY A 70 0.37 11.49 1.77
C GLY A 70 -1.10 11.05 1.63
N ALA A 71 -1.72 10.73 2.76
CA ALA A 71 -3.11 10.30 2.83
C ALA A 71 -4.12 11.41 2.48
N PHE A 72 -3.77 12.67 2.73
CA PHE A 72 -4.63 13.83 2.48
C PHE A 72 -4.43 14.44 1.09
N LEU A 73 -3.39 14.02 0.37
CA LEU A 73 -3.06 14.44 -0.99
C LEU A 73 -4.23 14.37 -1.98
N PRO A 74 -5.14 13.36 -1.94
CA PRO A 74 -6.30 13.35 -2.83
C PRO A 74 -7.19 14.59 -2.68
N PHE A 75 -7.18 15.25 -1.53
CA PHE A 75 -8.02 16.42 -1.24
C PHE A 75 -7.26 17.74 -1.30
N THR A 76 -5.92 17.73 -1.22
CA THR A 76 -5.10 18.95 -1.13
C THR A 76 -4.29 19.26 -2.38
N ASN A 77 -4.00 18.27 -3.24
CA ASN A 77 -3.03 18.45 -4.32
C ASN A 77 -3.59 19.11 -5.59
N GLY A 78 -4.85 19.56 -5.58
CA GLY A 78 -5.47 20.22 -6.74
C GLY A 78 -5.56 19.36 -8.00
N THR A 79 -5.28 18.05 -7.91
CA THR A 79 -5.41 17.12 -9.03
C THR A 79 -6.89 16.95 -9.40
N ASP A 80 -7.19 16.88 -10.69
CA ASP A 80 -8.57 16.69 -11.13
C ASP A 80 -9.10 15.32 -10.73
N TRP A 81 -10.36 15.30 -10.30
CA TRP A 81 -11.11 14.08 -10.06
C TRP A 81 -11.47 13.43 -11.41
N CYS A 82 -11.63 12.11 -11.42
CA CYS A 82 -12.11 11.40 -12.61
C CYS A 82 -13.50 11.90 -13.03
N ASP A 83 -13.87 11.66 -14.29
CA ASP A 83 -15.20 12.00 -14.78
C ASP A 83 -16.30 11.40 -13.88
N ALA A 84 -17.41 12.14 -13.72
CA ALA A 84 -18.49 11.74 -12.82
C ALA A 84 -19.05 10.36 -13.19
N THR A 85 -19.16 10.07 -14.48
CA THR A 85 -19.68 8.79 -14.98
C THR A 85 -18.76 7.64 -14.61
N MET A 86 -17.45 7.84 -14.80
CA MET A 86 -16.42 6.88 -14.44
C MET A 86 -16.37 6.66 -12.92
N GLY A 87 -16.44 7.74 -12.13
CA GLY A 87 -16.49 7.67 -10.67
C GLY A 87 -17.70 6.87 -10.17
N LEU A 88 -18.87 7.00 -10.81
CA LEU A 88 -20.05 6.19 -10.48
C LEU A 88 -19.83 4.70 -10.76
N TRP A 89 -19.23 4.35 -11.89
CA TRP A 89 -18.88 2.96 -12.19
C TRP A 89 -17.85 2.40 -11.21
N MET A 90 -16.87 3.18 -10.80
CA MET A 90 -15.89 2.77 -9.80
C MET A 90 -16.54 2.57 -8.42
N ALA A 91 -17.43 3.47 -8.01
CA ALA A 91 -18.23 3.31 -6.79
C ALA A 91 -19.15 2.08 -6.85
N PHE A 92 -19.71 1.77 -8.03
CA PHE A 92 -20.49 0.56 -8.26
C PHE A 92 -19.64 -0.71 -8.03
N HIS A 93 -18.41 -0.77 -8.55
CA HIS A 93 -17.49 -1.90 -8.29
C HIS A 93 -17.14 -2.03 -6.81
N ILE A 94 -16.95 -0.91 -6.09
CA ILE A 94 -16.80 -0.93 -4.62
C ILE A 94 -18.04 -1.56 -3.97
N GLY A 95 -19.25 -1.18 -4.41
CA GLY A 95 -20.49 -1.80 -3.96
C GLY A 95 -20.54 -3.31 -4.21
N VAL A 96 -20.15 -3.76 -5.41
CA VAL A 96 -20.11 -5.19 -5.79
C VAL A 96 -19.12 -5.98 -4.93
N THR A 97 -17.92 -5.43 -4.70
CA THR A 97 -16.90 -6.08 -3.86
C THR A 97 -17.35 -6.16 -2.40
N LEU A 98 -17.94 -5.10 -1.84
CA LEU A 98 -18.51 -5.10 -0.49
C LEU A 98 -19.68 -6.07 -0.36
N LEU A 99 -20.58 -6.11 -1.34
CA LEU A 99 -21.71 -7.05 -1.36
C LEU A 99 -21.21 -8.49 -1.40
N THR A 100 -20.23 -8.78 -2.26
CA THR A 100 -19.61 -10.10 -2.36
C THR A 100 -18.93 -10.47 -1.04
N TYR A 101 -18.21 -9.54 -0.42
CA TYR A 101 -17.56 -9.75 0.87
C TYR A 101 -18.55 -10.18 1.97
N VAL A 102 -19.75 -9.60 1.99
CA VAL A 102 -20.79 -9.91 3.00
C VAL A 102 -21.59 -11.18 2.69
N MET A 103 -21.92 -11.41 1.41
CA MET A 103 -22.84 -12.48 1.00
C MET A 103 -22.13 -13.79 0.68
N PHE A 104 -20.96 -13.73 0.04
CA PHE A 104 -20.23 -14.91 -0.41
C PHE A 104 -19.83 -15.88 0.71
N PRO A 105 -19.33 -15.44 1.89
CA PRO A 105 -19.00 -16.37 2.99
C PRO A 105 -20.23 -17.09 3.58
N LYS A 106 -21.45 -16.60 3.29
CA LYS A 106 -22.70 -17.28 3.68
C LYS A 106 -23.06 -18.44 2.74
N ILE A 107 -22.51 -18.44 1.53
CA ILE A 107 -22.73 -19.50 0.52
C ILE A 107 -21.63 -20.56 0.67
N THR A 108 -20.37 -20.13 0.72
CA THR A 108 -19.21 -21.04 0.85
C THR A 108 -18.12 -20.42 1.72
N LYS A 109 -17.48 -21.27 2.54
CA LYS A 109 -16.34 -20.88 3.40
C LYS A 109 -14.99 -21.33 2.86
N ALA A 110 -14.97 -22.04 1.73
CA ALA A 110 -13.75 -22.62 1.16
C ALA A 110 -12.83 -21.56 0.51
N ILE A 111 -13.41 -20.46 0.04
CA ILE A 111 -12.69 -19.42 -0.70
C ILE A 111 -12.78 -18.11 0.09
N PRO A 112 -11.64 -17.39 0.31
CA PRO A 112 -11.65 -16.07 0.95
C PRO A 112 -12.56 -15.08 0.23
N ALA A 113 -13.38 -14.35 0.99
CA ALA A 113 -14.36 -13.44 0.42
C ALA A 113 -13.73 -12.28 -0.39
N SER A 114 -12.52 -11.85 -0.03
CA SER A 114 -11.75 -10.85 -0.77
C SER A 114 -11.39 -11.33 -2.19
N LEU A 115 -10.94 -12.58 -2.32
CA LEU A 115 -10.61 -13.17 -3.62
C LEU A 115 -11.85 -13.28 -4.51
N ALA A 116 -12.97 -13.75 -3.94
CA ALA A 116 -14.24 -13.80 -4.64
C ALA A 116 -14.71 -12.40 -5.09
N GLY A 117 -14.57 -11.39 -4.23
CA GLY A 117 -14.90 -10.00 -4.55
C GLY A 117 -14.13 -9.45 -5.74
N ILE A 118 -12.80 -9.67 -5.78
CA ILE A 118 -11.96 -9.24 -6.91
C ILE A 118 -12.43 -9.90 -8.20
N ILE A 119 -12.60 -11.23 -8.20
CA ILE A 119 -13.03 -11.98 -9.40
C ILE A 119 -14.39 -11.48 -9.88
N MET A 120 -15.36 -11.33 -8.97
CA MET A 120 -16.69 -10.83 -9.32
C MET A 120 -16.63 -9.41 -9.91
N SER A 121 -15.84 -8.52 -9.32
CA SER A 121 -15.65 -7.16 -9.83
C SER A 121 -15.04 -7.15 -11.24
N THR A 122 -14.01 -7.98 -11.49
CA THR A 122 -13.39 -8.11 -12.80
C THR A 122 -14.35 -8.65 -13.86
N VAL A 123 -15.16 -9.65 -13.50
CA VAL A 123 -16.19 -10.19 -14.40
C VAL A 123 -17.23 -9.12 -14.73
N VAL A 124 -17.68 -8.35 -13.73
CA VAL A 124 -18.66 -7.28 -13.92
C VAL A 124 -18.13 -6.18 -14.85
N GLU A 125 -16.90 -5.71 -14.62
CA GLU A 125 -16.25 -4.70 -15.46
C GLU A 125 -16.17 -5.16 -16.93
N TRP A 126 -15.66 -6.37 -17.15
CA TRP A 126 -15.40 -6.87 -18.50
C TRP A 126 -16.67 -7.31 -19.24
N ALA A 127 -17.60 -7.97 -18.56
CA ALA A 127 -18.80 -8.53 -19.17
C ALA A 127 -19.94 -7.51 -19.33
N PHE A 128 -19.99 -6.45 -18.52
CA PHE A 128 -21.07 -5.47 -18.55
C PHE A 128 -20.58 -4.06 -18.87
N VAL A 129 -19.70 -3.50 -18.03
CA VAL A 129 -19.36 -2.07 -18.11
C VAL A 129 -18.69 -1.72 -19.43
N ARG A 130 -17.71 -2.52 -19.84
CA ARG A 130 -17.01 -2.35 -21.13
C ARG A 130 -17.88 -2.62 -22.35
N GLN A 131 -18.85 -3.52 -22.26
CA GLN A 131 -19.77 -3.81 -23.37
C GLN A 131 -20.70 -2.62 -23.67
N ILE A 132 -20.97 -1.79 -22.64
CA ILE A 132 -21.80 -0.58 -22.75
C ILE A 132 -20.97 0.63 -23.21
N GLY A 133 -19.65 0.46 -23.41
CA GLY A 133 -18.75 1.50 -23.92
C GLY A 133 -18.18 2.43 -22.84
N TYR A 134 -18.29 2.07 -21.57
CA TYR A 134 -17.63 2.78 -20.47
C TYR A 134 -16.34 2.07 -20.07
N GLU A 135 -15.32 2.83 -19.69
CA GLU A 135 -14.04 2.30 -19.20
C GLU A 135 -13.74 2.87 -17.82
N THR A 136 -13.38 2.00 -16.89
CA THR A 136 -12.84 2.39 -15.57
C THR A 136 -11.32 2.28 -15.54
N ASN A 137 -10.69 3.01 -14.61
CA ASN A 137 -9.24 2.97 -14.41
C ASN A 137 -8.82 1.55 -14.06
N THR A 138 -7.98 0.95 -14.89
CA THR A 138 -7.39 -0.35 -14.58
C THR A 138 -6.07 -0.19 -13.83
N VAL A 139 -5.61 -1.29 -13.23
CA VAL A 139 -4.28 -1.34 -12.59
C VAL A 139 -3.17 -0.99 -13.58
N ALA A 140 -3.35 -1.30 -14.87
CA ALA A 140 -2.39 -0.96 -15.92
C ALA A 140 -2.32 0.54 -16.22
N ASP A 141 -3.41 1.28 -16.02
CA ASP A 141 -3.47 2.73 -16.24
C ASP A 141 -2.86 3.50 -15.06
N LEU A 142 -2.95 2.92 -13.85
CA LEU A 142 -2.42 3.50 -12.62
C LEU A 142 -0.95 3.14 -12.37
N ALA A 143 -0.50 2.00 -12.88
CA ALA A 143 0.87 1.53 -12.74
C ALA A 143 1.27 0.63 -13.90
N SER A 144 2.52 0.74 -14.37
CA SER A 144 3.06 -0.20 -15.34
C SER A 144 3.10 -1.61 -14.75
N VAL A 145 2.15 -2.46 -15.14
CA VAL A 145 2.09 -3.89 -14.78
C VAL A 145 3.06 -4.73 -15.64
N ALA A 146 3.79 -4.11 -16.58
CA ALA A 146 4.79 -4.80 -17.38
C ALA A 146 5.95 -5.30 -16.52
N GLY A 147 5.91 -6.58 -16.15
CA GLY A 147 6.88 -7.23 -15.28
C GLY A 147 7.49 -8.47 -15.92
N ALA A 148 8.79 -8.41 -16.18
CA ALA A 148 9.62 -9.62 -16.25
C ALA A 148 9.78 -10.22 -14.84
N PHE A 149 10.24 -11.47 -14.75
CA PHE A 149 10.50 -12.10 -13.45
C PHE A 149 11.42 -11.23 -12.58
N PRO A 150 11.07 -10.95 -11.30
CA PRO A 150 11.85 -10.07 -10.45
C PRO A 150 13.21 -10.70 -10.18
N SER A 151 14.28 -10.07 -10.68
CA SER A 151 15.64 -10.40 -10.28
C SER A 151 16.01 -9.60 -9.02
N PRO A 152 16.87 -10.14 -8.14
CA PRO A 152 17.38 -9.35 -7.02
C PRO A 152 18.00 -8.06 -7.56
N VAL A 153 17.69 -6.93 -6.91
CA VAL A 153 17.91 -5.56 -7.43
C VAL A 153 19.37 -5.32 -7.85
N TRP A 154 20.33 -5.95 -7.16
CA TRP A 154 21.76 -5.86 -7.47
C TRP A 154 22.17 -6.50 -8.82
N PHE A 155 21.38 -7.45 -9.30
CA PHE A 155 21.59 -8.16 -10.56
C PHE A 155 20.64 -7.69 -11.67
N ASP A 156 19.71 -6.78 -11.36
CA ASP A 156 18.74 -6.27 -12.32
C ASP A 156 19.30 -5.06 -13.07
N THR A 157 19.65 -5.26 -14.35
CA THR A 157 20.05 -4.19 -15.27
C THR A 157 18.91 -3.75 -16.19
N ARG A 158 17.71 -4.34 -16.10
CA ARG A 158 16.60 -4.13 -17.05
C ARG A 158 15.96 -2.74 -16.91
N TYR A 159 16.05 -2.14 -15.72
CA TYR A 159 15.42 -0.86 -15.39
C TYR A 159 16.42 0.20 -14.88
N GLY A 160 17.73 0.00 -15.07
CA GLY A 160 18.75 0.92 -14.57
C GLY A 160 18.83 1.03 -13.04
N TYR A 161 18.17 0.14 -12.29
CA TYR A 161 18.15 0.16 -10.82
C TYR A 161 19.55 0.10 -10.22
N LYS A 162 20.47 -0.62 -10.86
CA LYS A 162 21.87 -0.68 -10.45
C LYS A 162 22.52 0.72 -10.37
N ASP A 163 22.19 1.61 -11.30
CA ASP A 163 22.77 2.95 -11.38
C ASP A 163 21.95 3.99 -10.59
N MET A 164 20.68 3.70 -10.30
CA MET A 164 19.82 4.50 -9.43
C MET A 164 20.00 4.19 -7.94
N MET A 165 20.64 3.07 -7.60
CA MET A 165 20.88 2.72 -6.20
C MET A 165 21.96 3.63 -5.60
N PRO A 166 21.67 4.29 -4.46
CA PRO A 166 22.67 5.13 -3.82
C PRO A 166 23.88 4.27 -3.40
N PRO A 167 25.10 4.83 -3.47
CA PRO A 167 26.30 4.08 -3.13
C PRO A 167 26.26 3.66 -1.67
N LEU A 168 26.79 2.46 -1.36
CA LEU A 168 26.90 1.97 0.02
C LEU A 168 27.97 2.75 0.80
N THR A 169 27.61 3.97 1.20
CA THR A 169 28.45 4.88 1.97
C THR A 169 27.88 5.07 3.37
N LEU A 170 28.74 5.49 4.31
CA LEU A 170 28.31 5.81 5.68
C LEU A 170 27.23 6.91 5.70
N LYS A 171 27.28 7.84 4.75
CA LYS A 171 26.28 8.90 4.57
C LYS A 171 24.91 8.32 4.21
N THR A 172 24.86 7.45 3.21
CA THR A 172 23.62 6.76 2.80
C THR A 172 23.06 5.90 3.93
N PHE A 173 23.91 5.24 4.71
CA PHE A 173 23.48 4.51 5.90
C PHE A 173 22.80 5.44 6.92
N GLY A 174 23.43 6.58 7.24
CA GLY A 174 22.86 7.59 8.14
C GLY A 174 21.54 8.19 7.65
N GLU A 175 21.37 8.36 6.34
CA GLU A 175 20.12 8.84 5.73
C GLU A 175 19.00 7.80 5.81
N VAL A 176 19.33 6.53 5.64
CA VAL A 176 18.35 5.42 5.60
C VAL A 176 17.97 4.94 7.01
N LEU A 177 18.88 5.06 7.98
CA LEU A 177 18.73 4.55 9.33
C LEU A 177 17.43 5.00 10.03
N PRO A 178 17.02 6.29 10.02
CA PRO A 178 15.79 6.72 10.67
C PRO A 178 14.55 6.00 10.11
N THR A 179 14.44 5.90 8.78
CA THR A 179 13.33 5.21 8.13
C THR A 179 13.33 3.70 8.37
N ALA A 180 14.51 3.09 8.50
CA ALA A 180 14.66 1.68 8.82
C ALA A 180 14.24 1.37 10.27
N ILE A 181 14.58 2.25 11.21
CA ILE A 181 14.19 2.10 12.62
C ILE A 181 12.67 2.21 12.76
N THR A 182 12.02 3.19 12.13
CA THR A 182 10.56 3.35 12.22
C THR A 182 9.82 2.19 11.54
N ALA A 183 10.22 1.81 10.33
CA ALA A 183 9.64 0.65 9.64
C ALA A 183 9.86 -0.65 10.42
N GLY A 184 11.06 -0.84 10.96
CA GLY A 184 11.43 -1.98 11.79
C GLY A 184 10.57 -2.07 13.06
N ALA A 185 10.40 -0.94 13.76
CA ALA A 185 9.57 -0.84 14.95
C ALA A 185 8.09 -1.15 14.66
N ILE A 186 7.50 -0.61 13.59
CA ILE A 186 6.12 -0.91 13.20
C ILE A 186 5.95 -2.42 12.94
N GLY A 187 6.88 -3.05 12.20
CA GLY A 187 6.78 -4.49 11.95
C GLY A 187 6.92 -5.34 13.22
N LEU A 188 7.73 -4.93 14.20
CA LEU A 188 7.79 -5.61 15.51
C LEU A 188 6.49 -5.43 16.31
N LEU A 189 5.88 -4.24 16.25
CA LEU A 189 4.61 -3.94 16.92
C LEU A 189 3.48 -4.80 16.36
N GLU A 190 3.34 -4.86 15.04
CA GLU A 190 2.31 -5.68 14.39
C GLU A 190 2.51 -7.18 14.64
N SER A 191 3.76 -7.66 14.56
CA SER A 191 4.07 -9.06 14.84
C SER A 191 3.78 -9.44 16.30
N LEU A 192 3.95 -8.50 17.24
CA LEU A 192 3.65 -8.78 18.65
C LEU A 192 2.15 -8.74 18.93
N LEU A 193 1.44 -7.74 18.38
CA LEU A 193 -0.02 -7.63 18.52
C LEU A 193 -0.73 -8.88 18.03
N THR A 194 -0.29 -9.39 16.88
CA THR A 194 -0.84 -10.63 16.30
C THR A 194 -0.52 -11.88 17.11
N LEU A 195 0.48 -11.84 18.00
CA LEU A 195 0.83 -12.93 18.91
C LEU A 195 0.01 -12.92 20.22
N GLN A 196 -0.56 -11.77 20.59
CA GLN A 196 -1.32 -11.60 21.85
C GLN A 196 -2.84 -11.73 21.67
N LEU A 197 -3.32 -11.75 20.42
CA LEU A 197 -4.70 -12.05 20.00
C LEU A 197 -4.90 -13.56 19.86
#